data_AF-A0A4V2AY31-F1
#
_entry.id   AF-A0A4V2AY31-F1
#
_cell.length_a   1.000
_cell.length_b   1.000
_cell.length_c   1.000
_cell.angle_alpha   90.00
_cell.angle_beta   90.00
_cell.angle_gamma   90.00
#
_symmetry.space_group_name_H-M   'P 1'
#
loop_
_entity.id
_entity.type
_entity.pdbx_description
1 polymer ?
#
loop_
_entity_poly.entity_id
_entity_poly.type
_entity_poly.pdbx_seq_one_letter_code
_entity_poly.pdbx_strand_id
1 'polypeptide(L)' 'QGRATISKDKEKIKELWEPVIKTWFTGGVDDPRITVIKVVPESGYYWDNKHGNVVAGIKMLIGATVGKTLDDSIEGTIKV' A
#
# COMPACT_ATOMS: atom_id res chain seq x y z
N GLN A 1 12.20 -3.76 6.28
CA GLN A 1 12.85 -2.44 6.07
C GLN A 1 13.11 -2.19 4.59
N GLY A 2 13.61 -0.99 4.23
CA GLY A 2 13.99 -0.66 2.85
C GLY A 2 14.68 0.69 2.74
N ARG A 3 14.84 1.18 1.51
CA ARG A 3 15.47 2.47 1.21
C ARG A 3 14.48 3.43 0.55
N ALA A 4 14.51 4.69 0.99
CA ALA A 4 13.76 5.78 0.38
C ALA A 4 14.72 6.74 -0.34
N THR A 5 14.26 7.33 -1.44
CA THR A 5 15.03 8.33 -2.20
C THR A 5 14.11 9.40 -2.74
N ILE A 6 14.52 10.66 -2.60
CA ILE A 6 13.79 11.82 -3.14
C ILE A 6 14.23 12.04 -4.59
N SER A 7 13.28 12.30 -5.49
CA SER A 7 13.51 12.59 -6.90
C SER A 7 12.67 13.78 -7.35
N LYS A 8 13.19 14.53 -8.34
CA LYS A 8 12.47 15.59 -9.08
C LYS A 8 12.23 15.21 -10.55
N ASP A 9 12.29 13.91 -10.85
CA ASP A 9 12.04 13.37 -12.19
C ASP A 9 10.64 13.79 -12.68
N LYS A 10 10.62 14.62 -13.72
CA LYS A 10 9.40 15.19 -14.28
C LYS A 10 8.56 14.16 -15.03
N GLU A 11 9.16 13.11 -15.60
CA GLU A 11 8.40 12.05 -16.26
C GLU A 11 7.66 11.21 -15.24
N LYS A 12 8.33 10.82 -14.14
CA LYS A 12 7.67 10.07 -13.06
C LYS A 12 6.60 10.91 -12.34
N ILE A 13 6.83 12.21 -12.17
CA ILE A 13 5.80 13.13 -11.64
C ILE A 13 4.56 13.12 -12.55
N LYS A 14 4.74 13.20 -13.87
CA LYS A 14 3.63 13.17 -14.84
C LYS A 14 2.90 11.82 -14.84
N GLU A 15 3.63 10.71 -14.74
CA GLU A 15 3.07 9.35 -14.68
C GLU A 15 2.19 9.13 -13.44
N LEU A 16 2.61 9.64 -12.28
CA LEU A 16 1.90 9.48 -11.00
C LEU A 16 0.89 10.59 -10.70
N TRP A 17 0.70 11.55 -11.62
CA TRP A 17 -0.13 12.71 -11.36
C TRP A 17 -1.63 12.37 -11.43
N GLU A 18 -2.36 12.69 -10.38
CA GLU A 18 -3.82 12.64 -10.36
C GLU A 18 -4.42 14.05 -10.19
N PRO A 19 -5.60 14.34 -10.76
CA PRO A 19 -6.23 15.66 -10.66
C PRO A 19 -6.41 16.17 -9.22
N VAL A 20 -6.64 15.27 -8.26
CA VAL A 20 -6.79 15.62 -6.84
C VAL A 20 -5.54 16.29 -6.27
N ILE A 21 -4.35 15.97 -6.80
CA ILE A 21 -3.05 16.48 -6.33
C ILE A 21 -2.93 18.00 -6.51
N LYS A 22 -3.65 18.57 -7.49
CA LYS A 22 -3.67 20.02 -7.77
C LYS A 22 -4.17 20.85 -6.58
N THR A 23 -4.93 20.26 -5.66
CA THR A 23 -5.40 20.95 -4.44
C THR A 23 -4.25 21.39 -3.53
N TRP A 24 -3.11 20.68 -3.56
CA TRP A 24 -1.90 21.03 -2.81
C TRP A 24 -0.86 21.75 -3.68
N PHE A 25 -0.74 21.38 -4.95
CA PHE A 25 0.22 21.96 -5.89
C PHE A 25 -0.50 22.78 -6.96
N THR A 26 -0.77 24.03 -6.63
CA THR A 26 -1.53 24.98 -7.46
C THR A 26 -0.90 25.25 -8.83
N GLY A 27 0.43 25.07 -8.97
CA GLY A 27 1.13 25.12 -10.25
C GLY A 27 0.87 23.92 -11.17
N GLY A 28 0.06 22.96 -10.73
CA GLY A 28 -0.22 21.73 -11.48
C GLY A 28 0.98 20.78 -11.51
N VAL A 29 1.01 19.89 -12.51
CA VAL A 29 2.04 18.84 -12.66
C VAL A 29 3.47 19.39 -12.76
N ASP A 30 3.62 20.65 -13.21
CA ASP A 30 4.91 21.30 -13.37
C ASP A 30 5.35 22.13 -12.15
N ASP A 31 4.55 22.20 -11.08
CA ASP A 31 4.85 22.98 -9.87
C ASP A 31 6.26 22.64 -9.33
N PRO A 32 7.15 23.63 -9.14
CA PRO A 32 8.55 23.40 -8.77
C PRO A 32 8.72 22.85 -7.36
N ARG A 33 7.66 22.88 -6.53
CA ARG A 33 7.65 22.35 -5.17
C ARG A 33 7.41 20.83 -5.13
N ILE A 34 6.95 20.23 -6.23
CA ILE A 34 6.68 18.79 -6.29
C ILE A 34 7.99 18.00 -6.24
N THR A 35 7.99 16.94 -5.43
CA THR A 35 9.02 15.89 -5.41
C THR A 35 8.33 14.52 -5.31
N VAL A 36 8.97 13.48 -5.84
CA VAL A 36 8.52 12.09 -5.72
C VAL A 36 9.45 11.37 -4.77
N ILE A 37 8.88 10.53 -3.90
CA ILE A 37 9.64 9.64 -3.03
C ILE A 37 9.55 8.23 -3.61
N LYS A 38 10.68 7.67 -4.02
CA LYS A 38 10.79 6.26 -4.39
C LYS A 38 11.12 5.47 -3.13
N VAL A 39 10.30 4.49 -2.79
CA VAL A 39 10.55 3.53 -1.70
C VAL A 39 10.83 2.16 -2.32
N VAL A 40 11.98 1.58 -2.00
CA VAL A 40 12.37 0.23 -2.42
C VAL A 40 12.43 -0.65 -1.16
N PRO A 41 11.46 -1.56 -0.95
CA PRO A 41 11.50 -2.49 0.16
C PRO A 41 12.63 -3.52 -0.05
N GLU A 42 13.32 -3.89 1.02
CA GLU A 42 14.35 -4.94 1.02
C GLU A 42 13.88 -6.16 1.85
N SER A 43 13.03 -5.92 2.85
CA SER A 43 12.41 -6.96 3.66
C SER A 43 11.11 -6.47 4.28
N GLY A 44 10.25 -7.40 4.68
CA GLY A 44 9.03 -7.08 5.42
C GLY A 44 8.46 -8.31 6.10
N TYR A 45 7.59 -8.09 7.06
CA TYR A 45 6.69 -9.10 7.56
C TYR A 45 5.30 -8.81 7.01
N TYR A 46 4.61 -9.83 6.49
CA TYR A 46 3.30 -9.68 5.89
C TYR A 46 2.27 -10.55 6.59
N TRP A 47 1.01 -10.11 6.47
CA TRP A 47 -0.19 -10.87 6.79
C TRP A 47 -1.13 -10.74 5.61
N ASP A 48 -1.74 -11.84 5.18
CA ASP A 48 -2.73 -11.87 4.12
C ASP A 48 -3.78 -12.97 4.37
N ASN A 49 -4.92 -12.90 3.68
CA ASN A 49 -6.00 -13.87 3.77
C ASN A 49 -5.78 -14.99 2.74
N LYS A 50 -5.61 -16.22 3.21
CA LYS A 50 -5.35 -17.40 2.37
C LYS A 50 -6.37 -17.60 1.25
N HIS A 51 -7.64 -17.30 1.52
CA HIS A 51 -8.75 -17.50 0.57
C HIS A 51 -9.40 -16.18 0.14
N GLY A 52 -8.70 -15.06 0.33
CA GLY A 52 -9.18 -13.72 -0.02
C GLY A 52 -10.22 -13.15 0.95
N ASN A 53 -10.49 -11.86 0.78
CA ASN A 53 -11.23 -11.06 1.77
C ASN A 53 -12.68 -11.49 1.99
N VAL A 54 -13.35 -12.04 0.96
CA VAL A 54 -14.75 -12.50 1.06
C VAL A 54 -14.85 -13.72 1.97
N VAL A 55 -13.99 -14.72 1.75
CA VAL A 55 -13.99 -15.95 2.56
C VAL A 55 -13.55 -15.66 3.99
N ALA A 56 -12.53 -14.81 4.16
CA ALA A 56 -12.11 -14.33 5.48
C ALA A 56 -13.25 -13.63 6.22
N GLY A 57 -14.04 -12.78 5.55
CA GLY A 57 -15.21 -12.11 6.13
C GLY A 57 -16.30 -13.07 6.60
N ILE A 58 -16.61 -14.10 5.80
CA ILE A 58 -17.58 -15.15 6.19
C ILE A 58 -17.07 -15.93 7.41
N LYS A 59 -15.79 -16.33 7.42
CA LYS A 59 -15.17 -17.01 8.56
C LYS A 59 -15.20 -16.16 9.82
N MET A 60 -14.95 -14.86 9.71
CA MET A 60 -15.02 -13.92 10.84
C MET A 60 -16.44 -13.85 11.42
N LEU A 61 -17.47 -13.74 10.57
CA LEU A 61 -18.87 -13.72 11.00
C LEU A 61 -19.27 -15.01 11.73
N ILE A 62 -18.91 -16.17 11.19
CA ILE A 62 -19.17 -17.46 11.83
C ILE A 62 -18.39 -17.57 13.15
N GLY A 63 -17.12 -17.16 13.16
CA GLY A 63 -16.30 -17.20 14.37
C GLY A 63 -16.84 -16.33 15.50
N ALA A 64 -17.34 -15.13 15.16
CA ALA A 64 -17.97 -14.22 16.12
C ALA A 64 -19.29 -14.78 16.70
N THR A 65 -20.06 -15.52 15.91
CA THR A 65 -21.32 -16.13 16.38
C THR A 65 -21.10 -17.42 17.17
N VAL A 66 -20.10 -18.23 16.80
CA VAL A 66 -19.80 -19.52 17.43
C VAL A 66 -18.78 -19.40 18.57
N GLY A 67 -18.16 -18.23 18.75
CA GLY A 67 -17.12 -17.98 19.75
C GLY A 67 -15.81 -18.73 19.48
N LYS A 68 -15.53 -19.07 18.22
CA LYS A 68 -14.34 -19.80 17.79
C LYS A 68 -13.56 -19.00 16.77
N THR A 69 -12.24 -18.96 16.93
CA THR A 69 -11.37 -18.36 15.91
C THR A 69 -11.28 -19.30 14.71
N LEU A 70 -11.81 -18.85 13.57
CA LEU A 70 -11.63 -19.50 12.28
C LEU A 70 -10.49 -18.79 11.55
N ASP A 71 -9.28 -19.29 11.76
CA ASP A 71 -8.08 -18.69 11.19
C ASP A 71 -8.04 -18.85 9.65
N ASP A 72 -7.77 -17.74 8.97
CA ASP A 72 -7.54 -17.67 7.53
C ASP A 72 -6.26 -16.92 7.16
N SER A 73 -5.44 -16.61 8.17
CA SER A 73 -4.21 -15.86 8.01
C SER A 73 -3.13 -16.72 7.34
N ILE A 74 -2.43 -16.12 6.39
CA ILE A 74 -1.08 -16.51 6.01
C ILE A 74 -0.15 -15.36 6.38
N GLU A 75 0.95 -15.67 7.05
CA GLU A 75 1.90 -14.68 7.48
C GLU A 75 3.33 -15.16 7.33
N GLY A 76 4.27 -14.22 7.26
CA GLY A 76 5.68 -14.58 7.21
C GLY A 76 6.61 -13.42 6.93
N THR A 77 7.90 -13.74 6.93
CA THR A 77 8.95 -12.80 6.52
C THR A 77 9.20 -12.95 5.03
N ILE A 78 9.20 -11.83 4.30
CA ILE A 78 9.59 -11.75 2.90
C ILE A 78 10.89 -10.96 2.80
N LYS A 79 11.78 -11.44 1.94
CA LYS A 79 12.94 -10.71 1.46
C LYS A 79 12.75 -10.48 -0.04
N VAL A 80 12.93 -9.24 -0.47
CA VAL A 80 12.74 -8.80 -1.87
C VAL A 80 14.06 -8.93 -2.63
#